data_AF-A0A0Q0ZMX8-F1
#
_entry.id   AF-A0A0Q0ZMX8-F1
#
_cell.length_a   1.000
_cell.length_b   1.000
_cell.length_c   1.000
_cell.angle_alpha   90.00
_cell.angle_beta   90.00
_cell.angle_gamma   90.00
#
_symmetry.space_group_name_H-M   'P 1'
#
loop_
_entity.id
_entity.type
_entity.pdbx_description
1 polymer ?
#
loop_
_entity_poly.entity_id
_entity_poly.type
_entity_poly.pdbx_seq_one_letter_code
_entity_poly.pdbx_strand_id
1 'polypeptide(L)'
;MRYFEKILIANRGEIAIRVMRACRELDIETVAIYSDPDRNSLHVKYADEAFNVGEAHPRKSYLNMERIIDIAEKSGAEAIHPGYGFLAENHHFAHLCEGEGITFIGPSGKTIEAMGSKLGSKHMMEEAGVPVLPYTPDGVTSADDAKKIAAEIGYPVIVKASSGGGGIGMQIVESEEGLEEAISKGMRIAESAFGDATIFIEKYLVKPRHIEFQVLADAYGNRIHLFDRECSIQRRHQKLVEEAPCPIMTPDLRERMAASALTVARVSDYTNAGTVEFLYADGNYYFMEMNTRLQVEHTVTEAITGVDIVRRQIAIAAGEELTLSQDDVNIRGHAIECRINAEDPLNNFTADPGKIVRYRSPGGPGIRVDSGIHMGYSIPPHYDSMISKLCGHGADRMETIEKMRRAIYEYVIIGVKTTLPLHHAIMSNSHFIAGNTHTHFLQEEHIQRSLNRFLREEETRMKTLAASLRHGKAVAAISAAVNVYVQKSTERDE
;
A
#
# COMPACT_ATOMS: atom_id res chain seq x y z
N MET A 1 -17.86 12.41 -24.12
CA MET A 1 -17.30 13.66 -23.55
C MET A 1 -15.84 13.37 -23.24
N ARG A 2 -14.94 14.33 -23.48
CA ARG A 2 -13.54 14.24 -23.03
C ARG A 2 -13.52 14.86 -21.62
N TYR A 3 -13.12 14.11 -20.60
CA TYR A 3 -13.18 14.54 -19.20
C TYR A 3 -12.23 15.71 -18.93
N PHE A 4 -10.97 15.50 -19.26
CA PHE A 4 -9.89 16.49 -19.22
C PHE A 4 -9.09 16.35 -20.52
N GLU A 5 -8.44 17.42 -20.96
CA GLU A 5 -7.47 17.33 -22.06
C GLU A 5 -6.13 16.80 -21.56
N LYS A 6 -5.70 17.24 -20.37
CA LYS A 6 -4.38 16.91 -19.81
C LYS A 6 -4.40 16.81 -18.28
N ILE A 7 -3.81 15.74 -17.76
CA ILE A 7 -3.68 15.48 -16.32
C ILE A 7 -2.20 15.39 -15.94
N LEU A 8 -1.81 16.09 -14.88
CA LEU A 8 -0.51 15.92 -14.23
C LEU A 8 -0.61 14.84 -13.15
N ILE A 9 0.36 13.93 -13.14
CA ILE A 9 0.45 12.87 -12.14
C ILE A 9 1.52 13.28 -11.13
N ALA A 10 1.09 13.74 -9.95
CA ALA A 10 1.96 14.20 -8.86
C ALA A 10 2.50 13.01 -8.04
N ASN A 11 3.04 12.00 -8.73
CA ASN A 11 3.57 10.79 -8.12
C ASN A 11 4.64 10.14 -9.02
N ARG A 12 5.15 8.97 -8.63
CA ARG A 12 6.20 8.21 -9.31
C ARG A 12 5.89 6.72 -9.38
N GLY A 13 6.73 5.97 -10.10
CA GLY A 13 6.72 4.51 -10.04
C GLY A 13 5.45 3.89 -10.61
N GLU A 14 5.00 2.77 -10.01
CA GLU A 14 3.90 1.97 -10.57
C GLU A 14 2.58 2.75 -10.62
N ILE A 15 2.25 3.50 -9.57
CA ILE A 15 0.98 4.23 -9.51
C ILE A 15 0.91 5.32 -10.55
N ALA A 16 2.03 5.99 -10.85
CA ALA A 16 2.04 6.98 -11.90
C ALA A 16 1.70 6.35 -13.26
N ILE A 17 2.26 5.17 -13.54
CA ILE A 17 1.95 4.41 -14.76
C ILE A 17 0.49 3.93 -14.76
N ARG A 18 -0.03 3.45 -13.62
CA ARG A 18 -1.42 3.01 -13.48
C ARG A 18 -2.41 4.12 -13.82
N VAL A 19 -2.16 5.34 -13.34
CA VAL A 19 -2.98 6.52 -13.64
C VAL A 19 -2.84 6.91 -15.11
N MET A 20 -1.61 7.00 -15.62
CA MET A 20 -1.39 7.36 -17.04
C MET A 20 -1.98 6.33 -18.02
N ARG A 21 -2.07 5.05 -17.63
CA ARG A 21 -2.81 4.03 -18.41
C ARG A 21 -4.29 4.35 -18.50
N ALA A 22 -4.94 4.69 -17.37
CA ALA A 22 -6.35 5.11 -17.37
C ALA A 22 -6.55 6.38 -18.21
N CYS A 23 -5.66 7.37 -18.08
CA CYS A 23 -5.70 8.59 -18.90
C CYS A 23 -5.61 8.26 -20.40
N ARG A 24 -4.68 7.38 -20.79
CA ARG A 24 -4.50 6.99 -22.20
C ARG A 24 -5.69 6.23 -22.78
N GLU A 25 -6.36 5.40 -21.98
CA GLU A 25 -7.63 4.74 -22.36
C GLU A 25 -8.83 5.71 -22.41
N LEU A 26 -8.67 6.90 -21.84
CA LEU A 26 -9.63 8.00 -21.86
C LEU A 26 -9.31 9.09 -22.87
N ASP A 27 -8.23 8.92 -23.64
CA ASP A 27 -7.72 9.93 -24.59
C ASP A 27 -7.34 11.27 -23.93
N ILE A 28 -6.71 11.17 -22.75
CA ILE A 28 -6.23 12.29 -21.93
C ILE A 28 -4.70 12.30 -21.95
N GLU A 29 -4.10 13.46 -22.26
CA GLU A 29 -2.65 13.65 -22.24
C GLU A 29 -2.11 13.65 -20.80
N THR A 30 -0.86 13.24 -20.64
CA THR A 30 -0.27 12.98 -19.32
C THR A 30 1.04 13.72 -19.11
N VAL A 31 1.15 14.35 -17.94
CA VAL A 31 2.38 15.02 -17.48
C VAL A 31 2.94 14.27 -16.28
N ALA A 32 4.17 13.77 -16.41
CA ALA A 32 4.92 13.19 -15.29
C ALA A 32 5.83 14.23 -14.62
N ILE A 33 5.99 14.12 -13.31
CA ILE A 33 7.07 14.79 -12.58
C ILE A 33 8.14 13.77 -12.16
N TYR A 34 9.39 14.21 -12.07
CA TYR A 34 10.47 13.34 -11.61
C TYR A 34 11.57 14.08 -10.86
N SER A 35 12.14 13.42 -9.87
CA SER A 35 13.37 13.86 -9.19
C SER A 35 14.62 13.42 -9.95
N ASP A 36 15.78 13.97 -9.63
CA ASP A 36 17.05 13.58 -10.28
C ASP A 36 17.33 12.06 -10.28
N PRO A 37 17.12 11.32 -9.17
CA PRO A 37 17.30 9.86 -9.17
C PRO A 37 16.32 9.11 -10.08
N ASP A 38 15.13 9.68 -10.34
CA ASP A 38 14.09 9.04 -11.16
C ASP A 38 14.13 9.44 -12.64
N ARG A 39 15.13 10.20 -13.08
CA ARG A 39 15.27 10.63 -14.47
C ARG A 39 15.13 9.50 -15.50
N ASN A 40 15.56 8.28 -15.13
CA ASN A 40 15.51 7.11 -16.00
C ASN A 40 14.39 6.12 -15.64
N SER A 41 13.50 6.47 -14.72
CA SER A 41 12.37 5.64 -14.30
C SER A 41 11.38 5.39 -15.45
N LEU A 42 10.58 4.34 -15.32
CA LEU A 42 9.64 3.96 -16.38
C LEU A 42 8.50 4.98 -16.53
N HIS A 43 8.02 5.60 -15.44
CA HIS A 43 6.92 6.55 -15.51
C HIS A 43 7.29 7.81 -16.31
N VAL A 44 8.53 8.29 -16.20
CA VAL A 44 9.05 9.42 -17.00
C VAL A 44 9.02 9.12 -18.49
N LYS A 45 9.31 7.88 -18.89
CA LYS A 45 9.34 7.45 -20.29
C LYS A 45 7.96 7.14 -20.86
N TYR A 46 6.97 6.95 -19.99
CA TYR A 46 5.61 6.56 -20.37
C TYR A 46 4.70 7.76 -20.64
N ALA A 47 4.93 8.86 -19.93
CA ALA A 47 4.18 10.10 -20.05
C ALA A 47 4.36 10.77 -21.41
N ASP A 48 3.39 11.61 -21.79
CA ASP A 48 3.47 12.41 -23.02
C ASP A 48 4.46 13.58 -22.82
N GLU A 49 4.49 14.16 -21.61
CA GLU A 49 5.46 15.16 -21.19
C GLU A 49 6.02 14.84 -19.80
N ALA A 50 7.27 15.25 -19.52
CA ALA A 50 7.88 15.03 -18.21
C ALA A 50 8.76 16.20 -17.75
N PHE A 51 8.61 16.61 -16.49
CA PHE A 51 9.31 17.74 -15.89
C PHE A 51 10.11 17.35 -14.66
N ASN A 52 11.34 17.88 -14.54
CA ASN A 52 12.15 17.68 -13.35
C ASN A 52 11.63 18.55 -12.20
N VAL A 53 11.21 17.92 -11.11
CA VAL A 53 10.69 18.60 -9.91
C VAL A 53 11.78 18.88 -8.88
N GLY A 54 12.97 18.27 -8.98
CA GLY A 54 14.15 18.65 -8.19
C GLY A 54 15.01 17.50 -7.69
N GLU A 55 15.71 17.74 -6.58
CA GLU A 55 16.69 16.83 -6.00
C GLU A 55 16.07 15.57 -5.38
N ALA A 56 16.92 14.61 -4.98
CA ALA A 56 16.52 13.33 -4.40
C ALA A 56 15.58 13.44 -3.19
N HIS A 57 15.82 14.39 -2.28
CA HIS A 57 15.06 14.51 -1.04
C HIS A 57 13.59 14.86 -1.31
N PRO A 58 12.59 14.13 -0.79
CA PRO A 58 11.18 14.34 -1.12
C PRO A 58 10.68 15.79 -0.94
N ARG A 59 11.07 16.47 0.16
CA ARG A 59 10.76 17.91 0.38
C ARG A 59 11.28 18.86 -0.71
N LYS A 60 12.31 18.45 -1.45
CA LYS A 60 12.88 19.19 -2.59
C LYS A 60 12.36 18.70 -3.94
N SER A 61 11.47 17.70 -3.97
CA SER A 61 10.92 17.09 -5.18
C SER A 61 9.43 16.76 -5.02
N TYR A 62 9.06 15.51 -4.75
CA TYR A 62 7.66 15.05 -4.77
C TYR A 62 6.75 15.62 -3.67
N LEU A 63 7.31 16.35 -2.69
CA LEU A 63 6.56 17.09 -1.67
C LEU A 63 6.66 18.62 -1.87
N ASN A 64 7.27 19.09 -2.96
CA ASN A 64 7.38 20.52 -3.27
C ASN A 64 6.12 20.99 -4.00
N MET A 65 5.13 21.43 -3.22
CA MET A 65 3.81 21.84 -3.72
C MET A 65 3.89 22.99 -4.74
N GLU A 66 4.63 24.06 -4.41
CA GLU A 66 4.80 25.23 -5.29
C GLU A 66 5.34 24.84 -6.66
N ARG A 67 6.34 23.97 -6.69
CA ARG A 67 6.95 23.53 -7.95
C ARG A 67 6.04 22.60 -8.75
N ILE A 68 5.21 21.80 -8.09
CA ILE A 68 4.24 20.93 -8.76
C ILE A 68 3.15 21.77 -9.42
N ILE A 69 2.64 22.80 -8.74
CA ILE A 69 1.68 23.76 -9.30
C ILE A 69 2.27 24.51 -10.49
N ASP A 70 3.48 25.07 -10.36
CA ASP A 70 4.16 25.76 -11.47
C ASP A 70 4.31 24.87 -12.72
N ILE A 71 4.57 23.56 -12.53
CA ILE A 71 4.62 22.60 -13.64
C ILE A 71 3.22 22.36 -14.22
N ALA A 72 2.19 22.22 -13.39
CA ALA A 72 0.82 22.03 -13.86
C ALA A 72 0.36 23.21 -14.73
N GLU A 73 0.60 24.44 -14.28
CA GLU A 73 0.29 25.66 -15.04
C GLU A 73 1.05 25.72 -16.37
N LYS A 74 2.37 25.50 -16.35
CA LYS A 74 3.22 25.56 -17.55
C LYS A 74 2.90 24.51 -18.60
N SER A 75 2.48 23.32 -18.15
CA SER A 75 2.11 22.22 -19.03
C SER A 75 0.67 22.30 -19.53
N GLY A 76 -0.15 23.17 -18.92
CA GLY A 76 -1.58 23.29 -19.22
C GLY A 76 -2.40 22.11 -18.68
N ALA A 77 -1.95 21.48 -17.59
CA ALA A 77 -2.71 20.41 -16.95
C ALA A 77 -3.94 20.98 -16.22
N GLU A 78 -5.12 20.44 -16.50
CA GLU A 78 -6.40 20.88 -15.93
C GLU A 78 -6.70 20.21 -14.58
N ALA A 79 -6.05 19.08 -14.32
CA ALA A 79 -6.21 18.32 -13.10
C ALA A 79 -4.91 17.66 -12.66
N ILE A 80 -4.80 17.40 -11.35
CA ILE A 80 -3.70 16.69 -10.72
C ILE A 80 -4.22 15.40 -10.08
N HIS A 81 -3.66 14.27 -10.51
CA HIS A 81 -3.85 13.00 -9.80
C HIS A 81 -2.68 12.77 -8.83
N PRO A 82 -2.93 12.71 -7.51
CA PRO A 82 -1.84 12.60 -6.54
C PRO A 82 -1.38 11.15 -6.33
N GLY A 83 -2.14 10.16 -6.81
CA GLY A 83 -1.83 8.74 -6.63
C GLY A 83 -2.04 8.33 -5.17
N TYR A 84 -1.01 7.76 -4.55
CA TYR A 84 -0.98 7.47 -3.12
C TYR A 84 0.36 7.83 -2.48
N GLY A 85 0.38 8.06 -1.16
CA GLY A 85 1.53 8.64 -0.49
C GLY A 85 1.82 10.08 -0.94
N PHE A 86 3.01 10.59 -0.63
CA PHE A 86 3.40 11.97 -0.92
C PHE A 86 2.34 13.00 -0.50
N LEU A 87 1.72 13.69 -1.46
CA LEU A 87 0.75 14.76 -1.25
C LEU A 87 -0.71 14.29 -1.36
N ALA A 88 -0.97 13.00 -1.54
CA ALA A 88 -2.32 12.47 -1.78
C ALA A 88 -3.29 12.64 -0.60
N GLU A 89 -2.78 12.77 0.62
CA GLU A 89 -3.59 13.04 1.83
C GLU A 89 -3.18 14.38 2.46
N ASN A 90 -2.62 15.29 1.65
CA ASN A 90 -2.21 16.61 2.13
C ASN A 90 -3.30 17.65 1.82
N HIS A 91 -4.06 18.05 2.85
CA HIS A 91 -5.15 19.01 2.68
C HIS A 91 -4.66 20.36 2.14
N HIS A 92 -3.49 20.86 2.54
CA HIS A 92 -2.95 22.11 2.00
C HIS A 92 -2.72 22.04 0.49
N PHE A 93 -2.24 20.92 -0.02
CA PHE A 93 -2.03 20.72 -1.46
C PHE A 93 -3.35 20.66 -2.22
N ALA A 94 -4.38 20.01 -1.68
CA ALA A 94 -5.71 20.00 -2.29
C ALA A 94 -6.31 21.43 -2.37
N HIS A 95 -6.26 22.20 -1.27
CA HIS A 95 -6.69 23.61 -1.26
C HIS A 95 -5.88 24.48 -2.23
N LEU A 96 -4.59 24.22 -2.37
CA LEU A 96 -3.73 24.94 -3.31
C LEU A 96 -4.15 24.66 -4.77
N CYS A 97 -4.45 23.40 -5.11
CA CYS A 97 -4.97 23.07 -6.43
C CYS A 97 -6.30 23.81 -6.71
N GLU A 98 -7.23 23.79 -5.76
CA GLU A 98 -8.52 24.50 -5.85
C GLU A 98 -8.33 26.01 -6.04
N GLY A 99 -7.40 26.62 -5.30
CA GLY A 99 -7.11 28.06 -5.37
C GLY A 99 -6.53 28.51 -6.71
N GLU A 100 -5.80 27.63 -7.39
CA GLU A 100 -5.20 27.87 -8.71
C GLU A 100 -6.09 27.38 -9.88
N GLY A 101 -7.32 26.92 -9.58
CA GLY A 101 -8.25 26.44 -10.59
C GLY A 101 -7.87 25.10 -11.23
N ILE A 102 -7.00 24.32 -10.57
CA ILE A 102 -6.58 22.99 -11.00
C ILE A 102 -7.40 21.95 -10.24
N THR A 103 -8.05 21.02 -10.94
CA THR A 103 -8.88 20.00 -10.28
C THR A 103 -8.01 18.99 -9.53
N PHE A 104 -8.17 18.88 -8.21
CA PHE A 104 -7.56 17.80 -7.43
C PHE A 104 -8.38 16.51 -7.60
N ILE A 105 -7.78 15.45 -8.16
CA ILE A 105 -8.47 14.16 -8.35
C ILE A 105 -8.43 13.36 -7.04
N GLY A 106 -9.37 13.69 -6.15
CA GLY A 106 -9.52 13.12 -4.82
C GLY A 106 -10.68 13.79 -4.08
N PRO A 107 -10.84 13.53 -2.76
CA PRO A 107 -11.80 14.27 -1.94
C PRO A 107 -11.36 15.72 -1.73
N SER A 108 -12.29 16.56 -1.25
CA SER A 108 -12.01 17.98 -0.96
C SER A 108 -10.91 18.16 0.10
N GLY A 109 -10.20 19.29 0.05
CA GLY A 109 -9.21 19.62 1.08
C GLY A 109 -9.77 19.60 2.50
N LYS A 110 -11.01 20.05 2.70
CA LYS A 110 -11.73 20.00 3.98
C LYS A 110 -11.95 18.56 4.46
N THR A 111 -12.36 17.67 3.56
CA THR A 111 -12.56 16.24 3.88
C THR A 111 -11.24 15.57 4.27
N ILE A 112 -10.16 15.87 3.55
CA ILE A 112 -8.82 15.34 3.86
C ILE A 112 -8.37 15.80 5.25
N GLU A 113 -8.57 17.07 5.59
CA GLU A 113 -8.24 17.62 6.92
C GLU A 113 -9.06 16.96 8.03
N ALA A 114 -10.38 16.85 7.85
CA ALA A 114 -11.28 16.25 8.83
C ALA A 114 -10.93 14.78 9.14
N MET A 115 -10.58 14.01 8.11
CA MET A 115 -10.22 12.60 8.25
C MET A 115 -8.75 12.37 8.62
N GLY A 116 -7.88 13.38 8.50
CA GLY A 116 -6.47 13.30 8.90
C GLY A 116 -6.25 13.35 10.41
N SER A 117 -7.19 13.88 11.18
CA SER A 117 -7.15 13.88 12.65
C SER A 117 -7.66 12.55 13.20
N LYS A 118 -6.81 11.79 13.93
CA LYS A 118 -7.24 10.50 14.50
C LYS A 118 -8.28 10.66 15.60
N LEU A 119 -8.11 11.64 16.48
CA LEU A 119 -9.12 11.92 17.51
C LEU A 119 -10.39 12.50 16.88
N GLY A 120 -10.25 13.47 15.97
CA GLY A 120 -11.39 14.10 15.30
C GLY A 120 -12.24 13.10 14.49
N SER A 121 -11.59 12.24 13.71
CA SER A 121 -12.29 11.18 12.96
C SER A 121 -12.94 10.16 13.89
N LYS A 122 -12.31 9.79 15.02
CA LYS A 122 -12.92 8.89 16.01
C LYS A 122 -14.17 9.47 16.66
N HIS A 123 -14.14 10.74 17.07
CA HIS A 123 -15.31 11.42 17.64
C HIS A 123 -16.46 11.42 16.62
N MET A 124 -16.16 11.77 15.37
CA MET A 124 -17.13 11.75 14.27
C MET A 124 -17.73 10.36 14.04
N MET A 125 -16.91 9.31 14.11
CA MET A 125 -17.38 7.92 13.95
C MET A 125 -18.25 7.45 15.11
N GLU A 126 -17.86 7.79 16.34
CA GLU A 126 -18.63 7.47 17.55
C GLU A 126 -20.01 8.14 17.54
N GLU A 127 -20.07 9.44 17.19
CA GLU A 127 -21.34 10.18 17.02
C GLU A 127 -22.21 9.57 15.90
N ALA A 128 -21.59 9.03 14.86
CA ALA A 128 -22.27 8.36 13.75
C ALA A 128 -22.69 6.91 14.06
N GLY A 129 -22.40 6.39 15.26
CA GLY A 129 -22.69 5.01 15.66
C GLY A 129 -21.83 3.95 14.97
N VAL A 130 -20.69 4.36 14.38
CA VAL A 130 -19.70 3.44 13.83
C VAL A 130 -18.81 2.93 14.98
N PRO A 131 -18.67 1.60 15.17
CA PRO A 131 -17.89 1.06 16.28
C PRO A 131 -16.45 1.57 16.26
N VAL A 132 -15.97 2.11 17.38
CA VAL A 132 -14.57 2.49 17.60
C VAL A 132 -14.00 1.73 18.80
N LEU A 133 -12.68 1.54 18.84
CA LEU A 133 -12.04 0.98 20.03
C LEU A 133 -12.15 1.98 21.19
N PRO A 134 -12.28 1.50 22.45
CA PRO A 134 -12.19 2.36 23.62
C PRO A 134 -10.89 3.17 23.61
N TYR A 135 -11.01 4.48 23.86
CA TYR A 135 -9.92 5.44 23.77
C TYR A 135 -10.10 6.60 24.77
N THR A 136 -9.08 7.44 24.91
CA THR A 136 -9.14 8.71 25.66
C THR A 136 -9.66 9.85 24.75
N PRO A 137 -10.89 10.37 24.92
CA PRO A 137 -11.49 11.32 23.98
C PRO A 137 -10.74 12.66 23.89
N ASP A 138 -10.43 13.27 25.04
CA ASP A 138 -9.77 14.58 25.10
C ASP A 138 -8.24 14.49 25.01
N GLY A 139 -7.70 13.33 24.61
CA GLY A 139 -6.28 13.02 24.70
C GLY A 139 -5.79 12.88 26.16
N VAL A 140 -4.48 12.67 26.31
CA VAL A 140 -3.84 12.55 27.63
C VAL A 140 -3.47 13.94 28.17
N THR A 141 -4.11 14.34 29.27
CA THR A 141 -3.86 15.63 29.96
C THR A 141 -2.92 15.49 31.16
N SER A 142 -2.91 14.33 31.83
CA SER A 142 -2.03 14.03 32.96
C SER A 142 -1.68 12.54 33.01
N ALA A 143 -0.54 12.20 33.65
CA ALA A 143 -0.13 10.81 33.83
C ALA A 143 -1.10 10.03 34.75
N ASP A 144 -1.66 10.68 35.76
CA ASP A 144 -2.60 10.05 36.69
C ASP A 144 -3.94 9.73 36.03
N ASP A 145 -4.44 10.62 35.17
CA ASP A 145 -5.68 10.37 34.42
C ASP A 145 -5.45 9.32 33.34
N ALA A 146 -4.29 9.32 32.70
CA ALA A 146 -3.89 8.26 31.77
C ALA A 146 -3.89 6.87 32.42
N LYS A 147 -3.38 6.74 33.66
CA LYS A 147 -3.38 5.45 34.39
C LYS A 147 -4.79 4.96 34.67
N LYS A 148 -5.68 5.84 35.14
CA LYS A 148 -7.09 5.49 35.40
C LYS A 148 -7.78 5.00 34.13
N ILE A 149 -7.67 5.77 33.04
CA ILE A 149 -8.35 5.43 31.79
C ILE A 149 -7.74 4.17 31.16
N ALA A 150 -6.42 3.98 31.21
CA ALA A 150 -5.78 2.75 30.75
C ALA A 150 -6.24 1.51 31.53
N ALA A 151 -6.47 1.66 32.84
CA ALA A 151 -7.05 0.59 33.67
C ALA A 151 -8.52 0.30 33.32
N GLU A 152 -9.32 1.32 33.01
CA GLU A 152 -10.72 1.17 32.56
C GLU A 152 -10.82 0.52 31.17
N ILE A 153 -9.98 0.93 30.22
CA ILE A 153 -9.86 0.30 28.89
C ILE A 153 -9.34 -1.15 29.02
N GLY A 154 -8.45 -1.36 29.99
CA GLY A 154 -7.77 -2.62 30.26
C GLY A 154 -6.56 -2.84 29.36
N TYR A 155 -5.46 -3.32 29.96
CA TYR A 155 -4.23 -3.65 29.24
C TYR A 155 -4.37 -4.90 28.34
N PRO A 156 -3.54 -5.05 27.28
CA PRO A 156 -2.61 -4.04 26.78
C PRO A 156 -3.34 -2.86 26.12
N VAL A 157 -2.71 -1.69 26.18
CA VAL A 157 -3.14 -0.45 25.53
C VAL A 157 -2.06 0.07 24.58
N ILE A 158 -2.41 0.99 23.70
CA ILE A 158 -1.47 1.63 22.77
C ILE A 158 -1.55 3.14 22.92
N VAL A 159 -0.39 3.78 23.11
CA VAL A 159 -0.24 5.23 23.08
C VAL A 159 0.02 5.65 21.63
N LYS A 160 -0.78 6.58 21.10
CA LYS A 160 -0.70 7.06 19.71
C LYS A 160 -0.68 8.59 19.68
N ALA A 161 0.06 9.15 18.72
CA ALA A 161 -0.06 10.56 18.36
C ALA A 161 -1.39 10.82 17.65
N SER A 162 -2.06 11.93 17.99
CA SER A 162 -3.30 12.38 17.33
C SER A 162 -3.04 12.75 15.87
N SER A 163 -1.94 13.46 15.64
CA SER A 163 -1.43 13.86 14.33
C SER A 163 -0.42 12.83 13.79
N GLY A 164 -0.51 12.50 12.50
CA GLY A 164 0.46 11.67 11.78
C GLY A 164 0.01 10.24 11.43
N GLY A 165 0.79 9.55 10.59
CA GLY A 165 0.47 8.22 10.03
C GLY A 165 1.67 7.26 9.97
N GLY A 166 1.41 6.00 9.56
CA GLY A 166 2.48 5.05 9.23
C GLY A 166 3.24 4.41 10.39
N GLY A 167 2.61 4.25 11.57
CA GLY A 167 3.24 3.55 12.71
C GLY A 167 4.17 4.40 13.58
N ILE A 168 4.46 5.64 13.18
CA ILE A 168 5.37 6.54 13.90
C ILE A 168 4.70 7.03 15.20
N GLY A 169 5.42 6.96 16.32
CA GLY A 169 4.93 7.43 17.63
C GLY A 169 3.95 6.49 18.34
N MET A 170 3.82 5.24 17.89
CA MET A 170 3.01 4.23 18.57
C MET A 170 3.84 3.48 19.62
N GLN A 171 3.34 3.36 20.85
CA GLN A 171 3.96 2.55 21.91
C GLN A 171 2.93 1.62 22.53
N ILE A 172 3.19 0.31 22.49
CA ILE A 172 2.35 -0.70 23.15
C ILE A 172 2.75 -0.76 24.62
N VAL A 173 1.76 -0.76 25.50
CA VAL A 173 1.93 -0.79 26.95
C VAL A 173 1.18 -2.01 27.48
N GLU A 174 1.92 -2.96 28.07
CA GLU A 174 1.40 -4.24 28.58
C GLU A 174 0.90 -4.14 30.03
N SER A 175 1.42 -3.18 30.80
CA SER A 175 1.07 -2.95 32.21
C SER A 175 1.24 -1.48 32.59
N GLU A 176 0.67 -1.08 33.73
CA GLU A 176 0.74 0.29 34.26
C GLU A 176 2.18 0.81 34.41
N GLU A 177 3.12 -0.08 34.73
CA GLU A 177 4.54 0.25 34.97
C GLU A 177 5.21 0.90 33.76
N GLY A 178 4.78 0.56 32.54
CA GLY A 178 5.34 1.10 31.29
C GLY A 178 4.65 2.36 30.76
N LEU A 179 3.54 2.79 31.36
CA LEU A 179 2.65 3.80 30.75
C LEU A 179 3.28 5.20 30.72
N GLU A 180 3.88 5.65 31.83
CA GLU A 180 4.48 6.99 31.91
C GLU A 180 5.63 7.19 30.92
N GLU A 181 6.47 6.17 30.75
CA GLU A 181 7.56 6.20 29.79
C GLU A 181 7.03 6.26 28.35
N ALA A 182 6.01 5.46 28.05
CA ALA A 182 5.37 5.42 26.74
C ALA A 182 4.72 6.77 26.36
N ILE A 183 4.02 7.42 27.30
CA ILE A 183 3.45 8.77 27.15
C ILE A 183 4.55 9.79 26.87
N SER A 184 5.57 9.85 27.72
CA SER A 184 6.68 10.81 27.61
C SER A 184 7.46 10.64 26.29
N LYS A 185 7.61 9.40 25.82
CA LYS A 185 8.23 9.10 24.53
C LYS A 185 7.30 9.43 23.36
N GLY A 186 6.02 9.10 23.46
CA GLY A 186 4.99 9.42 22.47
C GLY A 186 4.90 10.92 22.19
N MET A 187 4.79 11.74 23.24
CA MET A 187 4.72 13.21 23.12
C MET A 187 5.94 13.80 22.42
N ARG A 188 7.16 13.36 22.78
CA ARG A 188 8.40 13.83 22.15
C ARG A 188 8.48 13.47 20.66
N ILE A 189 8.05 12.26 20.29
CA ILE A 189 8.00 11.83 18.90
C ILE A 189 6.96 12.65 18.14
N ALA A 190 5.77 12.84 18.71
CA ALA A 190 4.68 13.58 18.08
C ALA A 190 5.08 15.05 17.81
N GLU A 191 5.66 15.72 18.82
CA GLU A 191 6.16 17.09 18.68
C GLU A 191 7.26 17.20 17.62
N SER A 192 8.25 16.31 17.66
CA SER A 192 9.39 16.39 16.72
C SER A 192 9.03 16.01 15.28
N ALA A 193 8.08 15.10 15.08
CA ALA A 193 7.70 14.62 13.76
C ALA A 193 6.57 15.44 13.12
N PHE A 194 5.63 15.94 13.93
CA PHE A 194 4.37 16.54 13.47
C PHE A 194 4.11 17.95 14.01
N GLY A 195 4.92 18.45 14.96
CA GLY A 195 4.71 19.76 15.59
C GLY A 195 3.48 19.83 16.51
N ASP A 196 2.96 18.67 16.92
CA ASP A 196 1.81 18.53 17.80
C ASP A 196 2.07 17.40 18.80
N ALA A 197 2.25 17.76 20.07
CA ALA A 197 2.50 16.82 21.17
C ALA A 197 1.26 16.01 21.61
N THR A 198 0.08 16.24 21.03
CA THR A 198 -1.16 15.58 21.43
C THR A 198 -1.10 14.08 21.21
N ILE A 199 -1.30 13.31 22.29
CA ILE A 199 -1.36 11.86 22.28
C ILE A 199 -2.66 11.36 22.92
N PHE A 200 -3.07 10.15 22.56
CA PHE A 200 -4.22 9.46 23.14
C PHE A 200 -3.88 8.00 23.43
N ILE A 201 -4.63 7.39 24.35
CA ILE A 201 -4.57 5.97 24.68
C ILE A 201 -5.76 5.29 24.02
N GLU A 202 -5.53 4.12 23.46
CA GLU A 202 -6.57 3.28 22.86
C GLU A 202 -6.35 1.82 23.27
N LYS A 203 -7.41 1.03 23.26
CA LYS A 203 -7.29 -0.43 23.41
C LYS A 203 -6.35 -1.02 22.35
N TYR A 204 -5.38 -1.83 22.77
CA TYR A 204 -4.54 -2.58 21.83
C TYR A 204 -5.13 -3.96 21.57
N LEU A 205 -5.38 -4.27 20.30
CA LEU A 205 -5.73 -5.63 19.86
C LEU A 205 -4.43 -6.35 19.48
N VAL A 206 -4.16 -7.50 20.09
CA VAL A 206 -2.89 -8.22 19.94
C VAL A 206 -2.75 -8.91 18.58
N LYS A 207 -3.77 -9.63 18.11
CA LYS A 207 -3.76 -10.32 16.82
C LYS A 207 -5.02 -10.01 16.00
N PRO A 208 -5.36 -8.73 15.77
CA PRO A 208 -6.51 -8.39 14.95
C PRO A 208 -6.24 -8.77 13.51
N ARG A 209 -7.32 -8.89 12.75
CA ARG A 209 -7.29 -8.75 11.30
C ARG A 209 -7.40 -7.29 10.93
N HIS A 210 -6.73 -6.91 9.85
CA HIS A 210 -6.92 -5.64 9.19
C HIS A 210 -7.84 -5.89 8.01
N ILE A 211 -9.05 -5.34 8.05
CA ILE A 211 -10.08 -5.50 7.03
C ILE A 211 -10.50 -4.11 6.59
N GLU A 212 -10.68 -3.90 5.30
CA GLU A 212 -11.00 -2.58 4.79
C GLU A 212 -12.03 -2.64 3.67
N PHE A 213 -12.80 -1.57 3.50
CA PHE A 213 -13.83 -1.46 2.47
C PHE A 213 -13.49 -0.34 1.50
N GLN A 214 -13.48 -0.68 0.21
CA GLN A 214 -13.39 0.31 -0.87
C GLN A 214 -14.71 1.07 -0.98
N VAL A 215 -14.65 2.40 -1.03
CA VAL A 215 -15.79 3.27 -1.30
C VAL A 215 -15.54 4.10 -2.56
N LEU A 216 -16.59 4.32 -3.34
CA LEU A 216 -16.67 5.35 -4.38
C LEU A 216 -17.84 6.28 -4.06
N ALA A 217 -17.62 7.58 -4.16
CA ALA A 217 -18.66 8.59 -3.95
C ALA A 217 -18.55 9.71 -4.99
N ASP A 218 -19.67 10.24 -5.47
CA ASP A 218 -19.70 11.41 -6.35
C ASP A 218 -20.13 12.69 -5.62
N ALA A 219 -20.15 13.81 -6.36
CA ALA A 219 -20.60 15.11 -5.84
C ALA A 219 -22.13 15.23 -5.73
N TYR A 220 -22.89 14.25 -6.22
CA TYR A 220 -24.36 14.23 -6.25
C TYR A 220 -24.95 13.46 -5.06
N GLY A 221 -24.09 12.91 -4.20
CA GLY A 221 -24.46 12.18 -2.99
C GLY A 221 -24.59 10.68 -3.20
N ASN A 222 -24.33 10.15 -4.41
CA ASN A 222 -24.29 8.72 -4.67
C ASN A 222 -23.01 8.12 -4.07
N ARG A 223 -23.15 7.01 -3.35
CA ARG A 223 -22.03 6.32 -2.69
C ARG A 223 -22.24 4.82 -2.75
N ILE A 224 -21.23 4.06 -3.16
CA ILE A 224 -21.24 2.60 -3.21
C ILE A 224 -19.98 2.04 -2.56
N HIS A 225 -20.05 0.82 -2.05
CA HIS A 225 -18.86 0.05 -1.70
C HIS A 225 -18.51 -0.95 -2.81
N LEU A 226 -17.21 -1.17 -3.01
CA LEU A 226 -16.70 -2.20 -3.92
C LEU A 226 -16.21 -3.44 -3.15
N PHE A 227 -16.83 -3.69 -2.01
CA PHE A 227 -16.54 -4.80 -1.09
C PHE A 227 -15.23 -4.64 -0.32
N ASP A 228 -14.93 -5.69 0.44
CA ASP A 228 -13.89 -5.77 1.43
C ASP A 228 -12.57 -6.34 0.90
N ARG A 229 -11.48 -5.97 1.56
CA ARG A 229 -10.14 -6.56 1.42
C ARG A 229 -9.62 -7.02 2.78
N GLU A 230 -8.87 -8.11 2.78
CA GLU A 230 -8.06 -8.56 3.92
C GLU A 230 -6.61 -8.10 3.69
N CYS A 231 -6.08 -7.34 4.65
CA CYS A 231 -4.77 -6.71 4.56
C CYS A 231 -3.89 -6.99 5.80
N SER A 232 -4.12 -8.12 6.49
CA SER A 232 -3.46 -8.45 7.77
C SER A 232 -2.03 -8.92 7.60
N ILE A 233 -1.61 -9.37 6.43
CA ILE A 233 -0.23 -9.82 6.22
C ILE A 233 0.68 -8.61 6.09
N GLN A 234 1.31 -8.24 7.21
CA GLN A 234 2.06 -7.00 7.35
C GLN A 234 3.46 -7.21 7.92
N ARG A 235 4.40 -6.34 7.50
CA ARG A 235 5.72 -6.17 8.10
C ARG A 235 5.79 -4.77 8.74
N ARG A 236 5.98 -4.70 10.05
CA ARG A 236 6.10 -3.42 10.79
C ARG A 236 4.96 -2.44 10.43
N HIS A 237 3.72 -2.94 10.46
CA HIS A 237 2.50 -2.22 10.08
C HIS A 237 2.38 -1.80 8.60
N GLN A 238 3.28 -2.28 7.73
CA GLN A 238 3.16 -2.11 6.27
C GLN A 238 2.63 -3.37 5.63
N LYS A 239 1.56 -3.25 4.84
CA LYS A 239 0.91 -4.35 4.12
C LYS A 239 1.86 -4.94 3.07
N LEU A 240 1.85 -6.26 2.93
CA LEU A 240 2.69 -7.01 1.99
C LEU A 240 1.90 -7.96 1.08
N VAL A 241 0.82 -8.53 1.61
CA VAL A 241 -0.12 -9.39 0.88
C VAL A 241 -1.52 -8.97 1.24
N GLU A 242 -2.35 -8.78 0.22
CA GLU A 242 -3.72 -8.32 0.31
C GLU A 242 -4.62 -9.25 -0.52
N GLU A 243 -5.83 -9.52 -0.07
CA GLU A 243 -6.77 -10.36 -0.81
C GLU A 243 -8.20 -9.85 -0.77
N ALA A 244 -8.96 -10.14 -1.83
CA ALA A 244 -10.36 -9.76 -1.97
C ALA A 244 -11.18 -10.90 -2.58
N PRO A 245 -12.38 -11.22 -2.04
CA PRO A 245 -12.91 -10.71 -0.77
C PRO A 245 -12.13 -11.28 0.44
N CYS A 246 -12.37 -10.73 1.64
CA CYS A 246 -11.83 -11.26 2.88
C CYS A 246 -12.39 -12.66 3.17
N PRO A 247 -11.54 -13.66 3.49
CA PRO A 247 -11.95 -15.06 3.61
C PRO A 247 -12.87 -15.35 4.81
N ILE A 248 -12.98 -14.45 5.79
CA ILE A 248 -13.81 -14.67 6.98
C ILE A 248 -15.22 -14.06 6.89
N MET A 249 -15.52 -13.35 5.81
CA MET A 249 -16.78 -12.62 5.69
C MET A 249 -17.98 -13.55 5.51
N THR A 250 -18.94 -13.44 6.42
CA THR A 250 -20.32 -13.89 6.20
C THR A 250 -21.12 -12.79 5.50
N PRO A 251 -22.28 -13.10 4.87
CA PRO A 251 -23.15 -12.07 4.31
C PRO A 251 -23.55 -10.99 5.33
N ASP A 252 -23.95 -11.39 6.54
CA ASP A 252 -24.31 -10.48 7.63
C ASP A 252 -23.14 -9.57 8.06
N LEU A 253 -21.96 -10.16 8.28
CA LEU A 253 -20.79 -9.37 8.70
C LEU A 253 -20.42 -8.35 7.64
N ARG A 254 -20.45 -8.76 6.36
CA ARG A 254 -20.17 -7.87 5.24
C ARG A 254 -21.18 -6.75 5.15
N GLU A 255 -22.47 -7.04 5.26
CA GLU A 255 -23.53 -6.03 5.22
C GLU A 255 -23.35 -4.99 6.34
N ARG A 256 -23.10 -5.44 7.57
CA ARG A 256 -22.86 -4.54 8.71
C ARG A 256 -21.62 -3.67 8.52
N MET A 257 -20.49 -4.25 8.13
CA MET A 257 -19.25 -3.49 7.94
C MET A 257 -19.33 -2.55 6.73
N ALA A 258 -19.98 -2.98 5.65
CA ALA A 258 -20.25 -2.13 4.49
C ALA A 258 -21.12 -0.92 4.85
N ALA A 259 -22.18 -1.13 5.64
CA ALA A 259 -23.03 -0.05 6.13
C ALA A 259 -22.26 0.95 6.99
N SER A 260 -21.34 0.48 7.84
CA SER A 260 -20.42 1.36 8.56
C SER A 260 -19.50 2.13 7.61
N ALA A 261 -18.91 1.48 6.60
CA ALA A 261 -18.03 2.15 5.63
C ALA A 261 -18.76 3.25 4.82
N LEU A 262 -19.99 2.98 4.38
CA LEU A 262 -20.84 3.97 3.72
C LEU A 262 -21.26 5.10 4.68
N THR A 263 -21.47 4.78 5.95
CA THR A 263 -21.75 5.80 7.00
C THR A 263 -20.54 6.71 7.19
N VAL A 264 -19.33 6.16 7.29
CA VAL A 264 -18.08 6.94 7.35
C VAL A 264 -17.99 7.90 6.17
N ALA A 265 -18.16 7.38 4.94
CA ALA A 265 -18.11 8.20 3.74
C ALA A 265 -19.20 9.29 3.73
N ARG A 266 -20.39 9.01 4.26
CA ARG A 266 -21.50 9.98 4.37
C ARG A 266 -21.19 11.12 5.34
N VAL A 267 -20.77 10.79 6.57
CA VAL A 267 -20.59 11.81 7.63
C VAL A 267 -19.35 12.68 7.43
N SER A 268 -18.36 12.18 6.68
CA SER A 268 -17.16 12.91 6.28
C SER A 268 -17.33 13.74 5.01
N ASP A 269 -18.54 13.77 4.43
CA ASP A 269 -18.81 14.42 3.14
C ASP A 269 -17.85 13.98 2.03
N TYR A 270 -17.62 12.66 1.96
CA TYR A 270 -16.60 12.09 1.10
C TYR A 270 -17.00 12.07 -0.38
N THR A 271 -16.04 12.35 -1.26
CA THR A 271 -16.12 12.23 -2.71
C THR A 271 -14.89 11.49 -3.26
N ASN A 272 -14.99 11.00 -4.50
CA ASN A 272 -13.96 10.22 -5.19
C ASN A 272 -13.75 8.81 -4.57
N ALA A 273 -12.61 8.17 -4.82
CA ALA A 273 -12.27 6.87 -4.23
C ALA A 273 -11.62 7.04 -2.85
N GLY A 274 -12.01 6.19 -1.90
CA GLY A 274 -11.43 6.13 -0.56
C GLY A 274 -11.56 4.75 0.04
N THR A 275 -10.83 4.50 1.11
CA THR A 275 -10.91 3.22 1.83
C THR A 275 -11.14 3.45 3.30
N VAL A 276 -12.12 2.74 3.86
CA VAL A 276 -12.39 2.72 5.31
C VAL A 276 -11.77 1.46 5.89
N GLU A 277 -10.84 1.63 6.82
CA GLU A 277 -10.09 0.54 7.46
C GLU A 277 -10.67 0.20 8.84
N PHE A 278 -10.73 -1.10 9.12
CA PHE A 278 -11.22 -1.67 10.35
C PHE A 278 -10.23 -2.68 10.95
N LEU A 279 -10.17 -2.72 12.27
CA LEU A 279 -9.60 -3.84 13.00
C LEU A 279 -10.71 -4.81 13.38
N TYR A 280 -10.49 -6.10 13.14
CA TYR A 280 -11.44 -7.17 13.49
C TYR A 280 -10.81 -8.15 14.48
N ALA A 281 -11.51 -8.41 15.59
CA ALA A 281 -11.12 -9.39 16.59
C ALA A 281 -12.37 -9.99 17.25
N ASP A 282 -12.37 -11.31 17.47
CA ASP A 282 -13.38 -12.03 18.25
C ASP A 282 -14.85 -11.76 17.83
N GLY A 283 -15.10 -11.63 16.51
CA GLY A 283 -16.44 -11.38 15.98
C GLY A 283 -16.84 -9.89 15.89
N ASN A 284 -16.02 -9.00 16.46
CA ASN A 284 -16.25 -7.57 16.48
C ASN A 284 -15.31 -6.85 15.51
N TYR A 285 -15.76 -5.70 15.00
CA TYR A 285 -14.95 -4.81 14.19
C TYR A 285 -14.97 -3.39 14.75
N TYR A 286 -13.90 -2.65 14.48
CA TYR A 286 -13.71 -1.28 14.99
C TYR A 286 -13.05 -0.43 13.92
N PHE A 287 -13.61 0.75 13.66
CA PHE A 287 -13.05 1.74 12.77
C PHE A 287 -11.64 2.14 13.25
N MET A 288 -10.71 2.12 12.31
CA MET A 288 -9.32 2.48 12.55
C MET A 288 -8.99 3.82 11.91
N GLU A 289 -9.16 3.94 10.60
CA GLU A 289 -8.91 5.16 9.84
C GLU A 289 -9.64 5.13 8.49
N MET A 290 -9.68 6.28 7.81
CA MET A 290 -10.06 6.36 6.42
C MET A 290 -8.89 6.90 5.61
N ASN A 291 -8.45 6.12 4.63
CA ASN A 291 -7.45 6.56 3.66
C ASN A 291 -8.18 7.39 2.60
N THR A 292 -7.93 8.70 2.57
CA THR A 292 -8.65 9.68 1.74
C THR A 292 -8.11 9.76 0.30
N ARG A 293 -7.77 8.58 -0.24
CA ARG A 293 -7.09 8.40 -1.53
C ARG A 293 -7.24 6.96 -2.05
N LEU A 294 -6.71 6.73 -3.24
CA LEU A 294 -6.47 5.37 -3.75
C LEU A 294 -5.45 4.63 -2.85
N GLN A 295 -5.54 3.30 -2.83
CA GLN A 295 -4.59 2.42 -2.16
C GLN A 295 -3.84 1.53 -3.15
N VAL A 296 -2.72 0.98 -2.72
CA VAL A 296 -1.83 0.14 -3.55
C VAL A 296 -2.59 -1.08 -4.06
N GLU A 297 -3.31 -1.69 -3.14
CA GLU A 297 -4.11 -2.93 -3.22
C GLU A 297 -5.49 -2.75 -3.88
N HIS A 298 -5.79 -1.59 -4.48
CA HIS A 298 -7.04 -1.42 -5.24
C HIS A 298 -7.21 -2.47 -6.34
N THR A 299 -6.11 -3.04 -6.85
CA THR A 299 -6.11 -3.99 -7.96
C THR A 299 -6.88 -5.28 -7.66
N VAL A 300 -6.88 -5.77 -6.41
CA VAL A 300 -7.65 -6.97 -6.05
C VAL A 300 -9.15 -6.68 -6.09
N THR A 301 -9.56 -5.47 -5.73
CA THR A 301 -10.94 -5.02 -5.83
C THR A 301 -11.37 -4.85 -7.29
N GLU A 302 -10.51 -4.27 -8.14
CA GLU A 302 -10.78 -4.20 -9.59
C GLU A 302 -10.89 -5.60 -10.19
N ALA A 303 -10.06 -6.55 -9.76
CA ALA A 303 -10.09 -7.92 -10.28
C ALA A 303 -11.42 -8.64 -9.97
N ILE A 304 -11.93 -8.51 -8.74
CA ILE A 304 -13.19 -9.19 -8.36
C ILE A 304 -14.45 -8.46 -8.82
N THR A 305 -14.41 -7.13 -8.99
CA THR A 305 -15.60 -6.34 -9.38
C THR A 305 -15.64 -5.96 -10.86
N GLY A 306 -14.47 -5.91 -11.51
CA GLY A 306 -14.24 -5.33 -12.85
C GLY A 306 -14.57 -3.86 -12.97
N VAL A 307 -14.70 -3.16 -11.84
CA VAL A 307 -14.82 -1.71 -11.83
C VAL A 307 -13.40 -1.15 -11.90
N ASP A 308 -13.07 -0.39 -12.95
CA ASP A 308 -11.82 0.38 -13.02
C ASP A 308 -11.93 1.59 -12.09
N ILE A 309 -11.28 1.51 -10.94
CA ILE A 309 -11.40 2.51 -9.88
C ILE A 309 -10.77 3.82 -10.32
N VAL A 310 -9.59 3.79 -10.94
CA VAL A 310 -8.88 5.02 -11.36
C VAL A 310 -9.64 5.75 -12.46
N ARG A 311 -10.23 5.03 -13.42
CA ARG A 311 -11.12 5.63 -14.43
C ARG A 311 -12.33 6.30 -13.78
N ARG A 312 -12.90 5.70 -12.72
CA ARG A 312 -13.99 6.30 -11.94
C ARG A 312 -13.52 7.53 -11.16
N GLN A 313 -12.33 7.52 -10.58
CA GLN A 313 -11.76 8.71 -9.92
C GLN A 313 -11.68 9.90 -10.88
N ILE A 314 -11.18 9.69 -12.10
CA ILE A 314 -11.07 10.72 -13.13
C ILE A 314 -12.46 11.22 -13.55
N ALA A 315 -13.40 10.31 -13.82
CA ALA A 315 -14.76 10.69 -14.21
C ALA A 315 -15.47 11.50 -13.12
N ILE A 316 -15.41 11.05 -11.85
CA ILE A 316 -16.01 11.75 -10.72
C ILE A 316 -15.39 13.14 -10.54
N ALA A 317 -14.07 13.26 -10.66
CA ALA A 317 -13.38 14.55 -10.58
C ALA A 317 -13.75 15.50 -11.73
N ALA A 318 -14.12 14.97 -12.90
CA ALA A 318 -14.65 15.74 -14.03
C ALA A 318 -16.14 16.11 -13.87
N GLY A 319 -16.77 15.77 -12.74
CA GLY A 319 -18.17 16.08 -12.46
C GLY A 319 -19.17 15.05 -12.99
N GLU A 320 -18.75 13.85 -13.37
CA GLU A 320 -19.68 12.78 -13.75
C GLU A 320 -20.38 12.18 -12.54
N GLU A 321 -21.67 11.86 -12.72
CA GLU A 321 -22.46 11.12 -11.75
C GLU A 321 -22.06 9.64 -11.72
N LEU A 322 -22.04 9.05 -10.54
CA LEU A 322 -21.80 7.63 -10.33
C LEU A 322 -23.03 6.82 -10.77
N THR A 323 -23.04 6.44 -12.04
CA THR A 323 -24.10 5.62 -12.67
C THR A 323 -24.18 4.18 -12.18
N LEU A 324 -23.23 3.71 -11.37
CA LEU A 324 -23.23 2.38 -10.77
C LEU A 324 -24.00 2.41 -9.45
N SER A 325 -25.06 1.61 -9.34
CA SER A 325 -25.74 1.35 -8.08
C SER A 325 -25.07 0.22 -7.30
N GLN A 326 -25.43 0.05 -6.02
CA GLN A 326 -24.87 -1.03 -5.19
C GLN A 326 -25.23 -2.42 -5.73
N ASP A 327 -26.41 -2.57 -6.34
CA ASP A 327 -26.92 -3.84 -6.90
C ASP A 327 -26.18 -4.26 -8.18
N ASP A 328 -25.53 -3.31 -8.87
CA ASP A 328 -24.74 -3.59 -10.08
C ASP A 328 -23.37 -4.23 -9.74
N VAL A 329 -22.89 -4.06 -8.50
CA VAL A 329 -21.56 -4.51 -8.08
C VAL A 329 -21.62 -5.94 -7.53
N ASN A 330 -20.93 -6.85 -8.21
CA ASN A 330 -20.92 -8.28 -7.86
C ASN A 330 -19.49 -8.79 -7.66
N ILE A 331 -19.30 -9.69 -6.69
CA ILE A 331 -18.03 -10.40 -6.47
C ILE A 331 -17.89 -11.50 -7.53
N ARG A 332 -16.79 -11.48 -8.27
CA ARG A 332 -16.43 -12.51 -9.25
C ARG A 332 -15.10 -13.15 -8.89
N GLY A 333 -15.18 -14.31 -8.25
CA GLY A 333 -14.00 -15.08 -7.85
C GLY A 333 -13.24 -14.47 -6.68
N HIS A 334 -11.94 -14.67 -6.67
CA HIS A 334 -11.03 -14.23 -5.61
C HIS A 334 -9.75 -13.65 -6.22
N ALA A 335 -9.18 -12.65 -5.57
CA ALA A 335 -7.93 -12.03 -6.00
C ALA A 335 -6.95 -11.87 -4.83
N ILE A 336 -5.65 -12.01 -5.12
CA ILE A 336 -4.56 -11.84 -4.16
C ILE A 336 -3.48 -10.98 -4.80
N GLU A 337 -3.03 -9.93 -4.12
CA GLU A 337 -1.88 -9.11 -4.49
C GLU A 337 -0.69 -9.42 -3.58
N CYS A 338 0.51 -9.40 -4.15
CA CYS A 338 1.78 -9.44 -3.44
C CYS A 338 2.64 -8.25 -3.86
N ARG A 339 3.12 -7.48 -2.88
CA ARG A 339 4.07 -6.38 -3.12
C ARG A 339 5.48 -6.93 -3.29
N ILE A 340 5.99 -6.88 -4.52
CA ILE A 340 7.35 -7.30 -4.82
C ILE A 340 8.28 -6.12 -4.56
N ASN A 341 9.11 -6.22 -3.53
CA ASN A 341 10.00 -5.16 -3.07
C ASN A 341 11.46 -5.58 -3.23
N ALA A 342 12.34 -4.62 -3.47
CA ALA A 342 13.80 -4.76 -3.41
C ALA A 342 14.26 -4.80 -1.95
N GLU A 343 13.90 -5.88 -1.25
CA GLU A 343 14.22 -6.11 0.15
C GLU A 343 14.68 -7.55 0.36
N ASP A 344 15.44 -7.79 1.43
CA ASP A 344 15.86 -9.12 1.87
C ASP A 344 15.04 -9.60 3.07
N PRO A 345 14.01 -10.44 2.88
CA PRO A 345 13.19 -10.96 3.98
C PRO A 345 14.00 -11.72 5.04
N LEU A 346 15.18 -12.25 4.69
CA LEU A 346 16.04 -13.01 5.61
C LEU A 346 16.93 -12.12 6.46
N ASN A 347 17.20 -10.91 5.98
CA ASN A 347 17.98 -9.92 6.69
C ASN A 347 17.08 -8.79 7.19
N ASN A 348 16.01 -9.17 7.92
CA ASN A 348 15.08 -8.24 8.55
C ASN A 348 14.49 -7.20 7.57
N PHE A 349 14.25 -7.63 6.33
CA PHE A 349 13.74 -6.81 5.22
C PHE A 349 14.59 -5.56 4.94
N THR A 350 15.90 -5.68 5.08
CA THR A 350 16.83 -4.63 4.67
C THR A 350 16.64 -4.35 3.18
N ALA A 351 16.49 -3.06 2.82
CA ALA A 351 16.36 -2.65 1.42
C ALA A 351 17.65 -2.98 0.65
N ASP A 352 17.49 -3.44 -0.59
CA ASP A 352 18.58 -3.79 -1.50
C ASP A 352 18.45 -3.01 -2.82
N PRO A 353 18.59 -1.67 -2.79
CA PRO A 353 18.56 -0.86 -3.99
C PRO A 353 19.73 -1.22 -4.90
N GLY A 354 19.46 -1.42 -6.19
CA GLY A 354 20.48 -1.86 -7.12
C GLY A 354 19.99 -1.89 -8.55
N LYS A 355 20.89 -2.32 -9.45
CA LYS A 355 20.60 -2.39 -10.88
C LYS A 355 19.89 -3.69 -11.22
N ILE A 356 18.74 -3.57 -11.89
CA ILE A 356 18.03 -4.71 -12.45
C ILE A 356 18.80 -5.23 -13.68
N VAL A 357 19.47 -6.36 -13.52
CA VAL A 357 20.29 -7.01 -14.54
C VAL A 357 19.43 -7.83 -15.51
N ARG A 358 18.44 -8.55 -14.97
CA ARG A 358 17.43 -9.28 -15.76
C ARG A 358 16.07 -9.11 -15.13
N TYR A 359 15.07 -8.99 -15.98
CA TYR A 359 13.68 -8.86 -15.61
C TYR A 359 12.83 -9.65 -16.60
N ARG A 360 12.00 -10.56 -16.09
CA ARG A 360 10.94 -11.24 -16.83
C ARG A 360 9.75 -11.40 -15.89
N SER A 361 8.70 -10.63 -16.13
CA SER A 361 7.44 -10.75 -15.41
C SER A 361 6.70 -12.04 -15.78
N PRO A 362 5.91 -12.60 -14.86
CA PRO A 362 4.97 -13.66 -15.18
C PRO A 362 3.78 -13.12 -15.98
N GLY A 363 3.00 -14.03 -16.55
CA GLY A 363 1.77 -13.70 -17.28
C GLY A 363 0.83 -14.89 -17.39
N GLY A 364 -0.05 -14.87 -18.39
CA GLY A 364 -1.06 -15.91 -18.61
C GLY A 364 -2.38 -15.66 -17.87
N PRO A 365 -3.37 -16.56 -18.00
CA PRO A 365 -4.72 -16.35 -17.47
C PRO A 365 -4.74 -16.07 -15.96
N GLY A 366 -5.43 -14.99 -15.59
CA GLY A 366 -5.62 -14.59 -14.19
C GLY A 366 -4.39 -13.97 -13.52
N ILE A 367 -3.37 -13.54 -14.27
CA ILE A 367 -2.21 -12.82 -13.71
C ILE A 367 -2.15 -11.39 -14.24
N ARG A 368 -2.09 -10.43 -13.32
CA ARG A 368 -1.89 -9.00 -13.56
C ARG A 368 -0.60 -8.55 -12.88
N VAL A 369 0.17 -7.70 -13.58
CA VAL A 369 1.40 -7.10 -13.03
C VAL A 369 1.38 -5.59 -13.28
N ASP A 370 1.44 -4.84 -12.20
CA ASP A 370 1.57 -3.38 -12.21
C ASP A 370 2.98 -3.05 -11.73
N SER A 371 3.86 -2.55 -12.63
CA SER A 371 5.28 -2.34 -12.34
C SER A 371 5.75 -0.95 -12.73
N GLY A 372 6.66 -0.39 -11.93
CA GLY A 372 7.33 0.89 -12.15
C GLY A 372 8.75 0.77 -12.71
N ILE A 373 9.23 -0.43 -13.04
CA ILE A 373 10.64 -0.67 -13.41
C ILE A 373 10.78 -1.27 -14.82
N HIS A 374 12.00 -1.24 -15.34
CA HIS A 374 12.37 -1.94 -16.57
C HIS A 374 13.76 -2.59 -16.45
N MET A 375 14.10 -3.50 -17.37
CA MET A 375 15.45 -4.08 -17.42
C MET A 375 16.51 -2.99 -17.56
N GLY A 376 17.56 -3.05 -16.76
CA GLY A 376 18.64 -2.06 -16.73
C GLY A 376 18.38 -0.84 -15.84
N TYR A 377 17.17 -0.67 -15.29
CA TYR A 377 16.87 0.38 -14.32
C TYR A 377 17.64 0.15 -13.00
N SER A 378 18.13 1.23 -12.40
CA SER A 378 18.73 1.20 -11.07
C SER A 378 17.74 1.75 -10.06
N ILE A 379 17.34 0.91 -9.11
CA ILE A 379 16.43 1.31 -8.03
C ILE A 379 17.18 2.29 -7.11
N PRO A 380 16.70 3.53 -6.94
CA PRO A 380 17.36 4.50 -6.08
C PRO A 380 17.15 4.15 -4.59
N PRO A 381 18.11 4.48 -3.71
CA PRO A 381 17.98 4.24 -2.27
C PRO A 381 17.05 5.24 -1.55
N HIS A 382 16.53 6.25 -2.26
CA HIS A 382 15.84 7.40 -1.67
C HIS A 382 14.32 7.20 -1.51
N TYR A 383 13.75 6.19 -2.16
CA TYR A 383 12.30 5.98 -2.22
C TYR A 383 11.94 4.58 -1.74
N ASP A 384 10.63 4.32 -1.70
CA ASP A 384 10.10 3.00 -1.42
C ASP A 384 10.71 1.92 -2.35
N SER A 385 10.90 0.73 -1.79
CA SER A 385 11.61 -0.39 -2.41
C SER A 385 10.74 -1.18 -3.40
N MET A 386 9.46 -0.81 -3.60
CA MET A 386 8.54 -1.55 -4.45
C MET A 386 8.97 -1.56 -5.92
N ILE A 387 9.07 -2.77 -6.45
CA ILE A 387 9.39 -3.10 -7.84
C ILE A 387 8.11 -3.22 -8.67
N SER A 388 7.14 -3.98 -8.15
CA SER A 388 5.88 -4.26 -8.81
C SER A 388 4.86 -4.83 -7.84
N LYS A 389 3.60 -4.77 -8.23
CA LYS A 389 2.51 -5.52 -7.65
C LYS A 389 2.21 -6.73 -8.52
N LEU A 390 2.21 -7.92 -7.93
CA LEU A 390 1.80 -9.16 -8.59
C LEU A 390 0.41 -9.52 -8.09
N CYS A 391 -0.59 -9.50 -8.96
CA CYS A 391 -1.96 -9.81 -8.63
C CYS A 391 -2.42 -11.08 -9.38
N GLY A 392 -2.97 -12.04 -8.63
CA GLY A 392 -3.57 -13.25 -9.15
C GLY A 392 -5.08 -13.22 -8.97
N HIS A 393 -5.82 -13.79 -9.92
CA HIS A 393 -7.28 -13.90 -9.91
C HIS A 393 -7.75 -15.28 -10.37
N GLY A 394 -8.66 -15.89 -9.62
CA GLY A 394 -9.23 -17.22 -9.86
C GLY A 394 -10.71 -17.28 -9.55
N ALA A 395 -11.36 -18.39 -9.91
CA ALA A 395 -12.78 -18.63 -9.61
C ALA A 395 -13.03 -18.79 -8.11
N ASP A 396 -12.02 -19.24 -7.37
CA ASP A 396 -12.01 -19.28 -5.91
C ASP A 396 -10.62 -18.96 -5.33
N ARG A 397 -10.55 -18.90 -4.00
CA ARG A 397 -9.33 -18.59 -3.26
C ARG A 397 -8.21 -19.60 -3.49
N MET A 398 -8.53 -20.89 -3.59
CA MET A 398 -7.52 -21.93 -3.78
C MET A 398 -6.90 -21.87 -5.17
N GLU A 399 -7.72 -21.74 -6.20
CA GLU A 399 -7.23 -21.56 -7.57
C GLU A 399 -6.35 -20.29 -7.67
N THR A 400 -6.73 -19.22 -6.97
CA THR A 400 -5.96 -17.97 -6.92
C THR A 400 -4.59 -18.20 -6.28
N ILE A 401 -4.52 -18.94 -5.16
CA ILE A 401 -3.25 -19.32 -4.51
C ILE A 401 -2.39 -20.15 -5.46
N GLU A 402 -2.96 -21.10 -6.20
CA GLU A 402 -2.23 -21.92 -7.17
C GLU A 402 -1.66 -21.09 -8.33
N LYS A 403 -2.46 -20.16 -8.87
CA LYS A 403 -2.00 -19.19 -9.87
C LYS A 403 -0.88 -18.30 -9.35
N MET A 404 -0.99 -17.83 -8.11
CA MET A 404 0.05 -17.04 -7.46
C MET A 404 1.35 -17.83 -7.29
N ARG A 405 1.28 -19.09 -6.84
CA ARG A 405 2.48 -19.97 -6.74
C ARG A 405 3.18 -20.11 -8.10
N ARG A 406 2.40 -20.36 -9.17
CA ARG A 406 2.94 -20.42 -10.54
C ARG A 406 3.58 -19.10 -10.96
N ALA A 407 2.89 -17.99 -10.78
CA ALA A 407 3.39 -16.67 -11.18
C ALA A 407 4.66 -16.27 -10.42
N ILE A 408 4.73 -16.54 -9.12
CA ILE A 408 5.93 -16.32 -8.30
C ILE A 408 7.10 -17.18 -8.80
N TYR A 409 6.85 -18.45 -9.14
CA TYR A 409 7.88 -19.34 -9.71
C TYR A 409 8.42 -18.84 -11.06
N GLU A 410 7.56 -18.28 -11.90
CA GLU A 410 7.92 -17.74 -13.22
C GLU A 410 8.59 -16.35 -13.15
N TYR A 411 8.49 -15.64 -12.02
CA TYR A 411 8.95 -14.25 -11.91
C TYR A 411 10.47 -14.19 -11.73
N VAL A 412 11.18 -13.72 -12.77
CA VAL A 412 12.63 -13.56 -12.74
C VAL A 412 13.01 -12.09 -12.55
N ILE A 413 13.65 -11.80 -11.41
CA ILE A 413 14.24 -10.50 -11.09
C ILE A 413 15.67 -10.76 -10.60
N ILE A 414 16.67 -10.26 -11.32
CA ILE A 414 18.10 -10.49 -11.02
C ILE A 414 18.79 -9.15 -10.87
N GLY A 415 19.67 -9.03 -9.88
CA GLY A 415 20.49 -7.85 -9.61
C GLY A 415 20.19 -7.21 -8.25
N VAL A 416 19.07 -7.56 -7.65
CA VAL A 416 18.65 -7.18 -6.30
C VAL A 416 17.98 -8.39 -5.62
N LYS A 417 18.01 -8.43 -4.29
CA LYS A 417 17.17 -9.31 -3.48
C LYS A 417 15.72 -8.84 -3.53
N THR A 418 14.78 -9.78 -3.34
CA THR A 418 13.36 -9.47 -3.41
C THR A 418 12.54 -10.19 -2.35
N THR A 419 11.29 -9.74 -2.17
CA THR A 419 10.28 -10.41 -1.32
C THR A 419 9.66 -11.66 -1.93
N LEU A 420 10.03 -12.07 -3.17
CA LEU A 420 9.48 -13.27 -3.82
C LEU A 420 9.59 -14.57 -2.99
N PRO A 421 10.72 -14.87 -2.32
CA PRO A 421 10.84 -16.06 -1.47
C PRO A 421 9.84 -16.08 -0.32
N LEU A 422 9.58 -14.92 0.29
CA LEU A 422 8.60 -14.78 1.35
C LEU A 422 7.18 -15.05 0.83
N HIS A 423 6.82 -14.46 -0.30
CA HIS A 423 5.51 -14.66 -0.91
C HIS A 423 5.26 -16.12 -1.27
N HIS A 424 6.27 -16.82 -1.79
CA HIS A 424 6.17 -18.27 -2.02
C HIS A 424 5.91 -19.05 -0.72
N ALA A 425 6.61 -18.69 0.36
CA ALA A 425 6.43 -19.32 1.67
C ALA A 425 5.02 -19.09 2.24
N ILE A 426 4.48 -17.87 2.10
CA ILE A 426 3.12 -17.52 2.52
C ILE A 426 2.09 -18.31 1.70
N MET A 427 2.21 -18.31 0.37
CA MET A 427 1.28 -19.04 -0.50
C MET A 427 1.31 -20.55 -0.25
N SER A 428 2.37 -21.09 0.34
CA SER A 428 2.52 -22.52 0.67
C SER A 428 2.23 -22.84 2.14
N ASN A 429 1.83 -21.85 2.94
CA ASN A 429 1.58 -22.01 4.37
C ASN A 429 0.14 -22.45 4.66
N SER A 430 -0.04 -23.48 5.49
CA SER A 430 -1.36 -24.03 5.81
C SER A 430 -2.28 -23.05 6.54
N HIS A 431 -1.75 -22.16 7.36
CA HIS A 431 -2.56 -21.14 8.06
C HIS A 431 -3.05 -20.08 7.07
N PHE A 432 -2.20 -19.62 6.15
CA PHE A 432 -2.62 -18.73 5.07
C PHE A 432 -3.68 -19.38 4.19
N ILE A 433 -3.47 -20.64 3.77
CA ILE A 433 -4.43 -21.41 2.96
C ILE A 433 -5.78 -21.58 3.67
N ALA A 434 -5.78 -21.78 4.98
CA ALA A 434 -7.00 -21.86 5.78
C ALA A 434 -7.65 -20.49 6.06
N GLY A 435 -7.02 -19.38 5.68
CA GLY A 435 -7.49 -18.03 5.97
C GLY A 435 -7.24 -17.60 7.41
N ASN A 436 -6.42 -18.32 8.18
CA ASN A 436 -6.08 -18.02 9.59
C ASN A 436 -4.93 -17.00 9.65
N THR A 437 -5.27 -15.73 9.40
CA THR A 437 -4.34 -14.60 9.30
C THR A 437 -4.65 -13.52 10.34
N HIS A 438 -3.64 -12.73 10.68
CA HIS A 438 -3.70 -11.58 11.59
C HIS A 438 -2.45 -10.71 11.39
N THR A 439 -2.42 -9.50 11.96
CA THR A 439 -1.34 -8.50 11.78
C THR A 439 0.06 -8.97 12.20
N HIS A 440 0.15 -10.02 13.00
CA HIS A 440 1.41 -10.60 13.50
C HIS A 440 1.83 -11.88 12.76
N PHE A 441 1.14 -12.25 11.67
CA PHE A 441 1.33 -13.51 10.96
C PHE A 441 2.80 -13.79 10.57
N LEU A 442 3.53 -12.77 10.11
CA LEU A 442 4.93 -12.92 9.70
C LEU A 442 5.91 -13.16 10.86
N GLN A 443 5.49 -12.88 12.10
CA GLN A 443 6.29 -13.11 13.30
C GLN A 443 6.13 -14.53 13.83
N GLU A 444 5.18 -15.30 13.30
CA GLU A 444 4.91 -16.66 13.78
C GLU A 444 5.97 -17.65 13.31
N GLU A 445 6.31 -18.60 14.18
CA GLU A 445 7.34 -19.60 13.93
C GLU A 445 7.04 -20.44 12.67
N HIS A 446 5.75 -20.69 12.38
CA HIS A 446 5.35 -21.45 11.20
C HIS A 446 5.73 -20.76 9.87
N ILE A 447 5.84 -19.43 9.84
CA ILE A 447 6.32 -18.69 8.67
C ILE A 447 7.82 -18.81 8.52
N GLN A 448 8.58 -18.67 9.60
CA GLN A 448 10.02 -18.88 9.58
C GLN A 448 10.38 -20.30 9.09
N ARG A 449 9.64 -21.32 9.57
CA ARG A 449 9.81 -22.70 9.09
C ARG A 449 9.49 -22.85 7.60
N SER A 450 8.41 -22.23 7.12
CA SER A 450 8.00 -22.29 5.71
C SER A 450 9.04 -21.63 4.78
N LEU A 451 9.57 -20.47 5.20
CA LEU A 451 10.60 -19.74 4.47
C LEU A 451 11.93 -20.51 4.43
N ASN A 452 12.39 -21.04 5.58
CA ASN A 452 13.61 -21.85 5.65
C ASN A 452 13.52 -23.13 4.80
N ARG A 453 12.35 -23.78 4.75
CA ARG A 453 12.12 -24.93 3.87
C ARG A 453 12.26 -24.53 2.41
N PHE A 454 11.60 -23.46 1.99
CA PHE A 454 11.69 -22.97 0.61
C PHE A 454 13.13 -22.68 0.19
N LEU A 455 13.92 -22.02 1.04
CA LEU A 455 15.31 -21.72 0.73
C LEU A 455 16.16 -22.97 0.55
N ARG A 456 15.96 -24.00 1.36
CA ARG A 456 16.65 -25.29 1.18
C ARG A 456 16.27 -25.95 -0.14
N GLU A 457 15.00 -25.89 -0.50
CA GLU A 457 14.49 -26.41 -1.78
C GLU A 457 15.05 -25.61 -2.96
N GLU A 458 15.11 -24.28 -2.86
CA GLU A 458 15.66 -23.41 -3.90
C GLU A 458 17.17 -23.58 -4.03
N GLU A 459 17.91 -23.68 -2.92
CA GLU A 459 19.34 -23.98 -2.93
C GLU A 459 19.59 -25.36 -3.56
N THR A 460 18.77 -26.35 -3.24
CA THR A 460 18.83 -27.69 -3.85
C THR A 460 18.50 -27.62 -5.33
N ARG A 461 17.46 -26.89 -5.73
CA ARG A 461 17.08 -26.67 -7.14
C ARG A 461 18.20 -26.00 -7.90
N MET A 462 18.81 -24.97 -7.34
CA MET A 462 19.93 -24.25 -7.95
C MET A 462 21.19 -25.11 -8.02
N LYS A 463 21.47 -25.95 -7.02
CA LYS A 463 22.55 -26.95 -7.07
C LYS A 463 22.29 -28.01 -8.14
N THR A 464 21.07 -28.52 -8.24
CA THR A 464 20.65 -29.49 -9.27
C THR A 464 20.67 -28.89 -10.66
N LEU A 465 20.19 -27.65 -10.82
CA LEU A 465 20.26 -26.91 -12.08
C LEU A 465 21.71 -26.58 -12.44
N ALA A 466 22.56 -26.22 -11.48
CA ALA A 466 23.99 -26.06 -11.72
C ALA A 466 24.66 -27.41 -12.09
N ALA A 467 24.23 -28.53 -11.50
CA ALA A 467 24.74 -29.86 -11.83
C ALA A 467 24.24 -30.40 -13.20
N SER A 468 23.01 -30.06 -13.61
CA SER A 468 22.47 -30.37 -14.94
C SER A 468 23.06 -29.44 -16.01
N LEU A 469 23.32 -28.18 -15.67
CA LEU A 469 24.09 -27.26 -16.51
C LEU A 469 25.57 -27.65 -16.58
N ARG A 470 26.15 -28.32 -15.57
CA ARG A 470 27.48 -28.96 -15.69
C ARG A 470 27.47 -30.10 -16.71
N HIS A 471 26.34 -30.80 -16.88
CA HIS A 471 26.18 -31.81 -17.95
C HIS A 471 25.99 -31.18 -19.35
N GLY A 472 25.37 -30.00 -19.44
CA GLY A 472 25.18 -29.26 -20.71
C GLY A 472 26.31 -28.28 -21.09
N LYS A 473 27.17 -27.88 -20.15
CA LYS A 473 28.30 -26.95 -20.34
C LYS A 473 29.65 -27.58 -20.02
N ALA A 474 29.86 -28.82 -20.45
CA ALA A 474 31.18 -29.24 -20.92
C ALA A 474 31.53 -28.59 -22.27
N VAL A 475 30.56 -28.04 -23.02
CA VAL A 475 30.80 -27.69 -24.43
C VAL A 475 31.04 -26.21 -24.71
N ALA A 476 30.77 -25.24 -23.81
CA ALA A 476 31.03 -23.85 -24.23
C ALA A 476 31.50 -22.85 -23.16
N ALA A 477 30.65 -22.42 -22.23
CA ALA A 477 30.86 -21.07 -21.68
C ALA A 477 31.28 -21.00 -20.20
N ILE A 478 31.09 -22.05 -19.40
CA ILE A 478 31.58 -22.05 -18.01
C ILE A 478 33.11 -22.28 -17.97
N SER A 479 33.67 -23.03 -18.94
CA SER A 479 35.12 -23.15 -19.18
C SER A 479 35.83 -21.82 -19.43
N ALA A 480 35.12 -20.78 -19.90
CA ALA A 480 35.71 -19.47 -20.13
C ALA A 480 35.64 -18.56 -18.89
N ALA A 481 34.56 -18.60 -18.11
CA ALA A 481 34.34 -17.68 -16.99
C ALA A 481 34.99 -18.13 -15.67
N VAL A 482 35.09 -19.44 -15.42
CA VAL A 482 35.74 -19.96 -14.20
C VAL A 482 37.27 -19.83 -14.28
N ASN A 483 37.88 -19.98 -15.46
CA ASN A 483 39.32 -19.77 -15.66
C ASN A 483 39.77 -18.34 -15.33
N VAL A 484 38.94 -17.33 -15.63
CA VAL A 484 39.24 -15.91 -15.35
C VAL A 484 39.08 -15.56 -13.87
N TYR A 485 38.19 -16.25 -13.14
CA TYR A 485 37.99 -16.01 -11.71
C TYR A 485 39.05 -16.71 -10.85
N VAL A 486 39.47 -17.92 -11.23
CA VAL A 486 40.46 -18.71 -10.47
C VAL A 486 41.89 -18.16 -10.61
N GLN A 487 42.31 -17.69 -11.79
CA GLN A 487 43.63 -17.06 -11.96
C GLN A 487 43.81 -15.82 -11.07
N LYS A 488 42.75 -15.02 -10.88
CA LYS A 488 42.77 -13.83 -10.01
C LYS A 488 42.77 -14.15 -8.51
N SER A 489 42.44 -15.38 -8.11
CA SER A 489 42.48 -15.80 -6.71
C SER A 489 43.82 -16.41 -6.29
N THR A 490 44.65 -16.88 -7.23
CA THR A 490 45.99 -17.45 -6.93
C THR A 490 47.12 -16.41 -6.88
N GLU A 491 46.95 -15.20 -7.41
CA GLU A 491 47.93 -14.10 -7.30
C GLU A 491 47.81 -13.29 -5.99
N ARG A 492 46.94 -13.71 -5.06
CA ARG A 492 46.75 -13.05 -3.75
C ARG A 492 47.36 -13.80 -2.57
N ASP A 493 47.98 -14.96 -2.82
CA ASP A 493 48.62 -15.81 -1.80
C ASP A 493 50.11 -16.11 -2.11
N GLU A 494 50.75 -15.32 -2.98
CA GLU A 494 52.22 -15.12 -3.03
C GLU A 494 52.53 -13.65 -2.71
#